data_AF-A0A1Z9F7L3-F1
#
_entry.id   AF-A0A1Z9F7L3-F1
#
_cell.length_a   1.000
_cell.length_b   1.000
_cell.length_c   1.000
_cell.angle_alpha   90.00
_cell.angle_beta   90.00
_cell.angle_gamma   90.00
#
_symmetry.space_group_name_H-M   'P 1'
#
loop_
_entity.id
_entity.type
_entity.pdbx_description
1 polymer ?
#
loop_
_entity_poly.entity_id
_entity_poly.type
_entity_poly.pdbx_seq_one_letter_code
_entity_poly.pdbx_strand_id
1 'polypeptide(L)'
;MVEIPDYLLERSREARARLSGAPPGDSQSDATETAVVAAAESAPAEPVSTTPEIEKVEPPKPIAPWVIAAKERKKIPVWMAPVALFLPIWAFMIWGTLEAPSYDTEGPIAAGGAVYAQCSACHGAGGGGGVGYQLNDGEVLKTFPDVESHVAWVVNGSSAAGTPYGNPDREGGQRISQNQGVMPNFAALESYEILEVVLYERVTHGLQDASALEAYVLWIEAGDLPDWEVGVSPQSIFASFLEFLEMNPEAKEAYEENLEEASG
;
A
#
# COMPACT_ATOMS: atom_id res chain seq x y z
N MET A 1 16.57 28.62 8.72
CA MET A 1 15.45 29.48 9.17
C MET A 1 14.52 29.59 7.96
N VAL A 2 13.34 28.97 7.99
CA VAL A 2 12.40 29.06 6.87
C VAL A 2 11.47 30.23 7.15
N GLU A 3 11.62 31.31 6.37
CA GLU A 3 10.76 32.48 6.45
C GLU A 3 9.37 32.13 5.91
N ILE A 4 8.35 32.29 6.74
CA ILE A 4 6.96 32.05 6.36
C ILE A 4 6.52 33.25 5.50
N PRO A 5 6.07 33.03 4.25
CA PRO A 5 5.59 34.10 3.39
C PRO A 5 4.37 34.83 3.95
N ASP A 6 4.39 36.17 3.92
CA ASP A 6 3.37 37.04 4.54
C ASP A 6 1.93 36.75 4.08
N TYR A 7 1.76 36.34 2.82
CA TYR A 7 0.42 36.04 2.27
C TYR A 7 -0.29 34.88 2.99
N LEU A 8 0.46 33.96 3.61
CA LEU A 8 -0.11 32.87 4.40
C LEU A 8 -0.67 33.38 5.74
N LEU A 9 -0.01 34.38 6.33
CA LEU A 9 -0.48 35.03 7.55
C LEU A 9 -1.75 35.82 7.27
N GLU A 10 -1.80 36.57 6.16
CA GLU A 10 -3.00 37.27 5.69
C GLU A 10 -4.20 36.31 5.54
N ARG A 11 -4.00 35.20 4.80
CA ARG A 11 -5.05 34.20 4.55
C ARG A 11 -5.57 33.57 5.85
N SER A 12 -4.69 33.36 6.84
CA SER A 12 -5.07 32.81 8.14
C SER A 12 -5.91 33.79 8.98
N ARG A 13 -5.64 35.09 8.88
CA ARG A 13 -6.41 36.15 9.55
C ARG A 13 -7.79 36.27 8.92
N GLU A 14 -7.89 36.23 7.60
CA GLU A 14 -9.18 36.22 6.89
C GLU A 14 -10.02 34.99 7.24
N ALA A 15 -9.40 33.81 7.31
CA ALA A 15 -10.09 32.58 7.70
C ALA A 15 -10.62 32.67 9.14
N ARG A 16 -9.82 33.20 10.08
CA ARG A 16 -10.26 33.46 11.46
C ARG A 16 -11.38 34.50 11.54
N ALA A 17 -11.32 35.57 10.75
CA ALA A 17 -12.37 36.58 10.72
C ALA A 17 -13.71 36.00 10.22
N ARG A 18 -13.67 35.14 9.19
CA ARG A 18 -14.86 34.43 8.68
C ARG A 18 -15.45 33.44 9.69
N LEU A 19 -14.60 32.75 10.46
CA LEU A 19 -15.03 31.77 11.47
C LEU A 19 -15.55 32.42 12.76
N SER A 20 -15.11 33.63 13.09
CA SER A 20 -15.50 34.32 14.33
C SER A 20 -16.65 35.32 14.17
N GLY A 21 -17.05 35.66 12.94
CA GLY A 21 -18.26 36.45 12.68
C GLY A 21 -18.26 37.88 13.24
N ALA A 22 -17.10 38.52 13.42
CA ALA A 22 -16.98 39.89 13.92
C ALA A 22 -16.38 40.86 12.87
N PRO A 23 -16.92 42.09 12.71
CA PRO A 23 -16.37 43.11 11.82
C PRO A 23 -15.15 43.83 12.46
N PRO A 24 -14.31 44.54 11.68
CA PRO A 24 -13.10 45.17 12.20
C PRO A 24 -13.43 46.52 12.85
N GLY A 25 -12.90 46.77 14.04
CA GLY A 25 -12.89 48.11 14.64
C GLY A 25 -12.80 48.11 16.17
N ASP A 26 -11.72 48.72 16.65
CA ASP A 26 -11.35 49.01 18.04
C ASP A 26 -12.50 49.37 18.99
N SER A 27 -12.53 48.76 20.18
CA SER A 27 -12.42 49.44 21.49
C SER A 27 -12.82 48.53 22.66
N GLN A 28 -12.09 48.69 23.76
CA GLN A 28 -12.36 48.17 25.10
C GLN A 28 -13.82 48.34 25.55
N SER A 29 -14.37 47.35 26.24
CA SER A 29 -14.77 47.49 27.65
C SER A 29 -15.28 46.17 28.21
N ASP A 30 -14.82 45.90 29.42
CA ASP A 30 -15.13 44.81 30.33
C ASP A 30 -16.61 44.73 30.78
N ALA A 31 -16.90 43.56 31.35
CA ALA A 31 -17.92 43.18 32.34
C ALA A 31 -19.32 42.71 31.83
N THR A 32 -19.63 41.40 31.91
CA THR A 32 -20.35 40.64 33.00
C THR A 32 -21.73 41.24 33.34
N GLU A 33 -22.82 40.52 33.65
CA GLU A 33 -23.10 39.13 34.00
C GLU A 33 -24.63 38.91 33.94
N THR A 34 -25.00 37.66 33.79
CA THR A 34 -26.26 36.94 34.09
C THR A 34 -27.11 37.43 35.27
N ALA A 35 -28.44 37.25 35.13
CA ALA A 35 -29.49 36.90 36.12
C ALA A 35 -29.51 37.62 37.50
N VAL A 36 -30.64 37.98 38.12
CA VAL A 36 -31.64 37.12 38.77
C VAL A 36 -32.78 38.06 39.22
N VAL A 37 -34.05 37.63 39.11
CA VAL A 37 -35.20 38.35 39.68
C VAL A 37 -35.59 37.68 41.01
N ALA A 38 -35.70 38.45 42.08
CA ALA A 38 -36.21 38.00 43.38
C ALA A 38 -37.47 38.78 43.81
N ALA A 39 -38.49 37.97 44.09
CA ALA A 39 -39.73 38.10 44.87
C ALA A 39 -39.98 39.28 45.82
N ALA A 40 -41.28 39.62 45.95
CA ALA A 40 -42.07 39.97 47.14
C ALA A 40 -43.26 40.90 46.71
N GLU A 41 -44.46 40.95 47.29
CA GLU A 41 -45.20 40.24 48.33
C GLU A 41 -46.62 40.89 48.42
N SER A 42 -47.59 40.13 48.93
CA SER A 42 -48.84 40.53 49.62
C SER A 42 -50.05 41.08 48.84
N ALA A 43 -51.17 40.40 49.13
CA ALA A 43 -52.59 40.70 48.84
C ALA A 43 -53.10 42.01 49.52
N PRO A 44 -54.33 42.52 49.24
CA PRO A 44 -55.59 41.86 49.64
C PRO A 44 -56.87 42.10 48.79
N ALA A 45 -57.84 41.20 49.01
CA ALA A 45 -59.31 41.35 49.06
C ALA A 45 -60.15 41.67 47.80
N GLU A 46 -61.04 40.71 47.49
CA GLU A 46 -62.22 40.76 46.60
C GLU A 46 -63.27 41.80 47.08
N PRO A 47 -64.12 42.37 46.21
CA PRO A 47 -65.33 41.67 45.75
C PRO A 47 -65.75 41.92 44.28
N VAL A 48 -66.66 41.03 43.86
CA VAL A 48 -67.22 40.75 42.53
C VAL A 48 -68.22 41.79 42.02
N SER A 49 -68.14 42.12 40.71
CA SER A 49 -69.24 42.41 39.73
C SER A 49 -68.56 42.86 38.42
N THR A 50 -68.79 42.40 37.18
CA THR A 50 -69.99 42.04 36.42
C THR A 50 -69.58 41.22 35.16
N THR A 51 -70.36 40.20 34.79
CA THR A 51 -70.42 39.45 33.50
C THR A 51 -70.76 40.39 32.29
N PRO A 52 -70.53 40.09 30.97
CA PRO A 52 -70.03 38.88 30.24
C PRO A 52 -68.94 39.13 29.16
N GLU A 53 -68.29 38.07 28.65
CA GLU A 53 -68.18 37.72 27.21
C GLU A 53 -67.35 36.42 27.14
N ILE A 54 -68.00 35.31 26.84
CA ILE A 54 -67.33 34.01 26.73
C ILE A 54 -66.75 33.92 25.32
N GLU A 55 -65.45 34.20 25.17
CA GLU A 55 -64.70 33.82 23.97
C GLU A 55 -64.53 32.30 23.98
N LYS A 56 -65.26 31.63 23.09
CA LYS A 56 -65.15 30.19 22.85
C LYS A 56 -63.78 29.89 22.22
N VAL A 57 -62.85 29.38 23.02
CA VAL A 57 -61.63 28.74 22.51
C VAL A 57 -62.01 27.35 21.99
N GLU A 58 -61.98 27.14 20.67
CA GLU A 58 -62.13 25.81 20.08
C GLU A 58 -60.87 24.96 20.33
N PRO A 59 -61.01 23.69 20.75
CA PRO A 59 -59.87 22.81 21.00
C PRO A 59 -59.12 22.46 19.70
N PRO A 60 -57.79 22.27 19.73
CA PRO A 60 -57.01 21.89 18.56
C PRO A 60 -57.50 20.53 18.02
N LYS A 61 -57.88 20.51 16.74
CA LYS A 61 -58.43 19.32 16.08
C LYS A 61 -57.46 18.14 16.24
N PRO A 62 -57.95 16.96 16.67
CA PRO A 62 -57.11 15.79 16.83
C PRO A 62 -56.50 15.40 15.49
N ILE A 63 -55.20 15.09 15.48
CA ILE A 63 -54.50 14.63 14.29
C ILE A 63 -55.20 13.37 13.80
N ALA A 64 -55.70 13.41 12.57
CA ALA A 64 -56.52 12.34 12.06
C ALA A 64 -55.71 11.03 11.94
N PRO A 65 -56.30 9.85 12.24
CA PRO A 65 -55.59 8.57 12.26
C PRO A 65 -54.83 8.22 10.98
N TRP A 66 -55.33 8.65 9.81
CA TRP A 66 -54.67 8.44 8.53
C TRP A 66 -53.40 9.29 8.32
N VAL A 67 -53.16 10.31 9.16
CA VAL A 67 -51.98 11.18 9.14
C VAL A 67 -50.84 10.60 9.98
N ILE A 68 -51.14 9.72 10.94
CA ILE A 68 -50.16 9.10 11.84
C ILE A 68 -49.22 8.19 11.02
N ALA A 69 -49.78 7.34 10.16
CA ALA A 69 -49.01 6.49 9.25
C ALA A 69 -48.09 7.29 8.30
N ALA A 70 -48.51 8.49 7.89
CA ALA A 70 -47.71 9.35 7.02
C ALA A 70 -46.54 10.03 7.77
N LYS A 71 -46.63 10.24 9.08
CA LYS A 71 -45.58 10.84 9.92
C LYS A 71 -44.57 9.82 10.43
N GLU A 72 -44.99 8.58 10.64
CA GLU A 72 -44.13 7.52 11.18
C GLU A 72 -43.32 6.77 10.11
N ARG A 73 -43.54 7.05 8.82
CA ARG A 73 -42.78 6.43 7.73
C ARG A 73 -41.29 6.78 7.82
N LYS A 74 -40.45 5.78 8.07
CA LYS A 74 -38.99 5.92 7.97
C LYS A 74 -38.62 6.10 6.50
N LYS A 75 -38.06 7.26 6.14
CA LYS A 75 -37.59 7.53 4.78
C LYS A 75 -36.11 7.16 4.68
N ILE A 76 -35.75 6.53 3.58
CA ILE A 76 -34.35 6.32 3.24
C ILE A 76 -33.75 7.70 2.87
N PRO A 77 -32.63 8.10 3.48
CA PRO A 77 -31.93 9.32 3.08
C PRO A 77 -31.51 9.27 1.62
N VAL A 78 -31.61 10.39 0.90
CA VAL A 78 -31.32 10.46 -0.54
C VAL A 78 -29.87 10.04 -0.86
N TRP A 79 -28.93 10.21 0.07
CA TRP A 79 -27.53 9.79 -0.09
C TRP A 79 -27.32 8.27 -0.11
N MET A 80 -28.27 7.48 0.42
CA MET A 80 -28.15 6.01 0.40
C MET A 80 -28.29 5.44 -1.02
N ALA A 81 -29.02 6.12 -1.90
CA ALA A 81 -29.21 5.66 -3.27
C ALA A 81 -27.88 5.59 -4.06
N PRO A 82 -27.04 6.64 -4.12
CA PRO A 82 -25.74 6.53 -4.78
C PRO A 82 -24.77 5.58 -4.05
N VAL A 83 -24.81 5.48 -2.72
CA VAL A 83 -23.95 4.54 -1.98
C VAL A 83 -24.32 3.08 -2.28
N ALA A 84 -25.60 2.75 -2.30
CA ALA A 84 -26.08 1.41 -2.64
C ALA A 84 -25.75 1.03 -4.09
N LEU A 85 -25.68 2.01 -4.99
CA LEU A 85 -25.30 1.80 -6.40
C LEU A 85 -23.77 1.69 -6.57
N PHE A 86 -22.99 2.39 -5.74
CA PHE A 86 -21.53 2.35 -5.75
C PHE A 86 -20.97 1.05 -5.15
N LEU A 87 -21.55 0.51 -4.07
CA LEU A 87 -21.07 -0.71 -3.42
C LEU A 87 -20.86 -1.92 -4.35
N PRO A 88 -21.79 -2.31 -5.25
CA PRO A 88 -21.55 -3.43 -6.15
C PRO A 88 -20.45 -3.14 -7.17
N ILE A 89 -20.32 -1.89 -7.64
CA ILE A 89 -19.24 -1.48 -8.55
C ILE A 89 -17.89 -1.54 -7.83
N TRP A 90 -17.81 -0.98 -6.63
CA TRP A 90 -16.62 -1.02 -5.79
C TRP A 90 -16.22 -2.46 -5.44
N ALA A 91 -17.17 -3.31 -5.07
CA ALA A 91 -16.91 -4.72 -4.78
C ALA A 91 -16.38 -5.46 -6.01
N PHE A 92 -16.92 -5.21 -7.20
CA PHE A 92 -16.41 -5.79 -8.45
C PHE A 92 -15.00 -5.30 -8.78
N MET A 93 -14.72 -4.00 -8.62
CA MET A 93 -13.37 -3.45 -8.79
C MET A 93 -12.37 -4.08 -7.81
N ILE A 94 -12.75 -4.24 -6.54
CA ILE A 94 -11.88 -4.85 -5.52
C ILE A 94 -11.69 -6.35 -5.79
N TRP A 95 -12.70 -7.06 -6.29
CA TRP A 95 -12.59 -8.49 -6.60
C TRP A 95 -11.40 -8.78 -7.52
N GLY A 96 -11.21 -8.02 -8.60
CA GLY A 96 -10.06 -8.20 -9.49
C GLY A 96 -8.71 -7.80 -8.89
N THR A 97 -8.70 -7.10 -7.75
CA THR A 97 -7.47 -6.82 -6.98
C THR A 97 -7.21 -7.84 -5.87
N LEU A 98 -8.15 -8.76 -5.64
CA LEU A 98 -8.07 -9.83 -4.65
C LEU A 98 -7.63 -11.16 -5.25
N GLU A 99 -7.40 -11.24 -6.57
CA GLU A 99 -6.66 -12.35 -7.17
C GLU A 99 -5.34 -12.47 -6.41
N ALA A 100 -5.22 -13.54 -5.62
CA ALA A 100 -3.96 -13.84 -4.98
C ALA A 100 -2.95 -14.05 -6.11
N PRO A 101 -1.76 -13.42 -6.07
CA PRO A 101 -0.67 -13.81 -6.94
C PRO A 101 -0.58 -15.34 -6.90
N SER A 102 -0.61 -15.97 -8.08
CA SER A 102 -0.43 -17.41 -8.20
C SER A 102 1.00 -17.73 -7.79
N TYR A 103 1.19 -17.97 -6.50
CA TYR A 103 2.37 -18.68 -6.04
C TYR A 103 2.08 -20.13 -6.32
N ASP A 104 2.76 -20.72 -7.30
CA ASP A 104 2.80 -22.17 -7.41
C ASP A 104 3.33 -22.68 -6.07
N THR A 105 2.49 -23.44 -5.35
CA THR A 105 2.87 -24.02 -4.05
C THR A 105 3.74 -25.25 -4.20
N GLU A 106 4.01 -25.64 -5.45
CA GLU A 106 4.81 -26.79 -5.88
C GLU A 106 5.76 -26.32 -6.99
N GLY A 107 6.87 -27.03 -7.19
CA GLY A 107 7.86 -26.71 -8.22
C GLY A 107 9.06 -25.87 -7.73
N PRO A 108 10.02 -25.56 -8.63
CA PRO A 108 11.31 -24.99 -8.25
C PRO A 108 11.23 -23.64 -7.52
N ILE A 109 10.30 -22.76 -7.92
CA ILE A 109 10.11 -21.46 -7.26
C ILE A 109 9.64 -21.65 -5.81
N ALA A 110 8.74 -22.60 -5.56
CA ALA A 110 8.28 -22.93 -4.21
C ALA A 110 9.41 -23.54 -3.36
N ALA A 111 10.22 -24.42 -3.96
CA ALA A 111 11.38 -25.05 -3.32
C ALA A 111 12.41 -24.00 -2.84
N GLY A 112 12.60 -22.93 -3.62
CA GLY A 112 13.43 -21.79 -3.27
C GLY A 112 13.02 -21.09 -1.97
N GLY A 113 11.74 -21.17 -1.57
CA GLY A 113 11.28 -20.65 -0.28
C GLY A 113 11.87 -21.39 0.93
N ALA A 114 12.16 -22.68 0.80
CA ALA A 114 12.86 -23.44 1.84
C ALA A 114 14.33 -23.02 1.94
N VAL A 115 14.98 -22.79 0.80
CA VAL A 115 16.34 -22.26 0.72
C VAL A 115 16.38 -20.83 1.27
N TYR A 116 15.36 -19.99 1.04
CA TYR A 116 15.32 -18.62 1.53
C TYR A 116 15.40 -18.48 3.07
N ALA A 117 15.09 -19.55 3.82
CA ALA A 117 15.16 -19.53 5.28
C ALA A 117 16.55 -19.07 5.80
N GLN A 118 17.64 -19.43 5.13
CA GLN A 118 19.00 -18.97 5.45
C GLN A 118 19.24 -17.49 5.09
N CYS A 119 18.62 -16.99 4.01
CA CYS A 119 18.72 -15.59 3.58
C CYS A 119 17.90 -14.65 4.49
N SER A 120 16.79 -15.15 5.02
CA SER A 120 15.82 -14.39 5.82
C SER A 120 16.41 -13.80 7.12
N ALA A 121 17.51 -14.38 7.64
CA ALA A 121 18.17 -13.88 8.85
C ALA A 121 18.72 -12.46 8.66
N CYS A 122 19.13 -12.10 7.43
CA CYS A 122 19.66 -10.77 7.10
C CYS A 122 18.67 -9.92 6.31
N HIS A 123 17.90 -10.55 5.42
CA HIS A 123 16.96 -9.87 4.51
C HIS A 123 15.52 -9.81 5.05
N GLY A 124 15.24 -10.43 6.20
CA GLY A 124 13.92 -10.51 6.81
C GLY A 124 13.03 -11.55 6.13
N ALA A 125 12.10 -12.16 6.88
CA ALA A 125 11.23 -13.22 6.34
C ALA A 125 10.34 -12.76 5.16
N GLY A 126 9.99 -11.47 5.10
CA GLY A 126 9.25 -10.87 3.99
C GLY A 126 10.12 -10.06 3.03
N GLY A 127 11.44 -10.23 3.03
CA GLY A 127 12.35 -9.46 2.18
C GLY A 127 12.48 -7.98 2.55
N GLY A 128 12.00 -7.55 3.72
CA GLY A 128 12.01 -6.14 4.16
C GLY A 128 13.39 -5.56 4.51
N GLY A 129 14.43 -6.39 4.49
CA GLY A 129 15.80 -6.01 4.85
C GLY A 129 16.08 -6.05 6.35
N GLY A 130 17.27 -5.56 6.71
CA GLY A 130 17.78 -5.52 8.08
C GLY A 130 19.29 -5.31 8.06
N VAL A 131 20.04 -6.38 8.32
CA VAL A 131 21.49 -6.39 8.07
C VAL A 131 21.78 -6.36 6.57
N GLY A 132 20.98 -7.10 5.79
CA GLY A 132 20.99 -7.04 4.32
C GLY A 132 20.04 -5.97 3.78
N TYR A 133 20.19 -5.67 2.50
CA TYR A 133 19.30 -4.75 1.80
C TYR A 133 17.88 -5.31 1.68
N GLN A 134 16.91 -4.41 1.56
CA GLN A 134 15.53 -4.76 1.18
C GLN A 134 15.51 -5.45 -0.20
N LEU A 135 14.74 -6.52 -0.29
CA LEU A 135 14.48 -7.30 -1.51
C LEU A 135 13.04 -7.11 -2.01
N ASN A 136 12.08 -6.91 -1.11
CA ASN A 136 10.67 -6.79 -1.45
C ASN A 136 10.32 -5.47 -2.16
N ASP A 137 9.06 -5.31 -2.55
CA ASP A 137 8.56 -4.15 -3.30
C ASP A 137 9.32 -3.89 -4.62
N GLY A 138 9.81 -4.96 -5.26
CA GLY A 138 10.56 -4.87 -6.52
C GLY A 138 12.01 -4.41 -6.36
N GLU A 139 12.50 -4.18 -5.14
CA GLU A 139 13.86 -3.69 -4.90
C GLU A 139 14.96 -4.65 -5.37
N VAL A 140 14.69 -5.96 -5.32
CA VAL A 140 15.60 -6.98 -5.86
C VAL A 140 15.75 -6.83 -7.38
N LEU A 141 14.66 -6.60 -8.13
CA LEU A 141 14.71 -6.46 -9.59
C LEU A 141 15.36 -5.14 -10.04
N LYS A 142 15.16 -4.06 -9.27
CA LYS A 142 15.90 -2.81 -9.50
C LYS A 142 17.41 -2.99 -9.36
N THR A 143 17.83 -3.93 -8.51
CA THR A 143 19.24 -4.23 -8.27
C THR A 143 19.78 -5.23 -9.28
N PHE A 144 19.02 -6.27 -9.61
CA PHE A 144 19.38 -7.33 -10.53
C PHE A 144 18.28 -7.47 -11.59
N PRO A 145 18.37 -6.71 -12.70
CA PRO A 145 17.35 -6.75 -13.75
C PRO A 145 17.25 -8.14 -14.39
N ASP A 146 18.39 -8.79 -14.59
CA ASP A 146 18.53 -10.14 -15.13
C ASP A 146 18.73 -11.19 -14.03
N VAL A 147 18.40 -12.45 -14.34
CA VAL A 147 18.51 -13.57 -13.39
C VAL A 147 19.97 -13.89 -13.11
N GLU A 148 20.83 -13.81 -14.12
CA GLU A 148 22.23 -14.21 -14.07
C GLU A 148 23.06 -13.31 -13.17
N SER A 149 22.83 -11.99 -13.20
CA SER A 149 23.47 -11.07 -12.27
C SER A 149 23.02 -11.30 -10.83
N HIS A 150 21.78 -11.75 -10.63
CA HIS A 150 21.30 -12.13 -9.31
C HIS A 150 21.99 -13.40 -8.81
N VAL A 151 22.00 -14.46 -9.64
CA VAL A 151 22.69 -15.73 -9.34
C VAL A 151 24.16 -15.47 -9.04
N ALA A 152 24.86 -14.72 -9.90
CA ALA A 152 26.28 -14.41 -9.67
C ALA A 152 26.50 -13.69 -8.33
N TRP A 153 25.59 -12.79 -7.93
CA TRP A 153 25.70 -12.12 -6.64
C TRP A 153 25.51 -13.09 -5.45
N VAL A 154 24.54 -13.99 -5.53
CA VAL A 154 24.31 -15.01 -4.49
C VAL A 154 25.50 -15.98 -4.39
N VAL A 155 26.00 -16.47 -5.53
CA VAL A 155 27.16 -17.37 -5.57
C VAL A 155 28.40 -16.70 -4.98
N ASN A 156 28.70 -15.46 -5.38
CA ASN A 156 29.96 -14.78 -5.04
C ASN A 156 29.94 -14.08 -3.68
N GLY A 157 28.76 -13.61 -3.22
CA GLY A 157 28.65 -12.73 -2.08
C GLY A 157 29.23 -11.33 -2.32
N SER A 158 29.44 -10.60 -1.22
CA SER A 158 29.94 -9.22 -1.28
C SER A 158 31.38 -9.13 -1.81
N SER A 159 31.57 -8.29 -2.82
CA SER A 159 32.88 -7.87 -3.32
C SER A 159 33.58 -6.92 -2.33
N ALA A 160 34.77 -6.41 -2.70
CA ALA A 160 35.51 -5.46 -1.86
C ALA A 160 34.66 -4.25 -1.45
N ALA A 161 34.88 -3.76 -0.23
CA ALA A 161 34.16 -2.60 0.29
C ALA A 161 34.32 -1.38 -0.64
N GLY A 162 33.22 -0.70 -0.93
CA GLY A 162 33.22 0.46 -1.83
C GLY A 162 33.05 0.13 -3.31
N THR A 163 33.02 -1.16 -3.69
CA THR A 163 32.76 -1.57 -5.08
C THR A 163 31.26 -1.47 -5.41
N PRO A 164 30.86 -0.74 -6.46
CA PRO A 164 29.47 -0.74 -6.94
C PRO A 164 29.05 -2.11 -7.49
N TYR A 165 27.79 -2.48 -7.30
CA TYR A 165 27.21 -3.72 -7.85
C TYR A 165 25.74 -3.54 -8.24
N GLY A 166 25.23 -4.53 -8.98
CA GLY A 166 23.88 -4.52 -9.54
C GLY A 166 23.77 -3.58 -10.74
N ASN A 167 22.53 -3.18 -11.06
CA ASN A 167 22.22 -2.35 -12.22
C ASN A 167 22.90 -0.97 -12.16
N PRO A 168 23.77 -0.62 -13.13
CA PRO A 168 24.39 0.72 -13.23
C PRO A 168 23.37 1.85 -13.32
N ASP A 169 22.20 1.57 -13.91
CA ASP A 169 21.12 2.53 -14.15
C ASP A 169 20.02 2.46 -13.08
N ARG A 170 20.28 1.79 -11.94
CA ARG A 170 19.33 1.69 -10.83
C ARG A 170 18.91 3.08 -10.35
N GLU A 171 17.60 3.30 -10.22
CA GLU A 171 17.07 4.51 -9.60
C GLU A 171 17.58 4.66 -8.15
N GLY A 172 18.12 5.84 -7.82
CA GLY A 172 18.80 6.07 -6.54
C GLY A 172 20.25 5.56 -6.50
N GLY A 173 20.79 5.11 -7.64
CA GLY A 173 22.17 4.66 -7.81
C GLY A 173 22.39 3.18 -7.52
N GLN A 174 23.53 2.68 -8.00
CA GLN A 174 24.02 1.35 -7.67
C GLN A 174 24.20 1.18 -6.16
N ARG A 175 23.98 -0.06 -5.72
CA ARG A 175 24.34 -0.43 -4.35
C ARG A 175 25.86 -0.52 -4.24
N ILE A 176 26.37 -0.24 -3.04
CA ILE A 176 27.79 -0.28 -2.74
C ILE A 176 28.06 -1.48 -1.83
N SER A 177 28.99 -2.33 -2.25
CA SER A 177 29.34 -3.55 -1.50
C SER A 177 29.85 -3.20 -0.10
N GLN A 178 29.45 -4.00 0.88
CA GLN A 178 29.76 -3.86 2.30
C GLN A 178 29.26 -2.58 2.99
N ASN A 179 28.45 -1.75 2.30
CA ASN A 179 27.87 -0.54 2.90
C ASN A 179 26.64 -0.85 3.79
N GLN A 180 26.03 -2.02 3.61
CA GLN A 180 24.91 -2.52 4.41
C GLN A 180 25.12 -4.03 4.65
N GLY A 181 25.91 -4.34 5.68
CA GLY A 181 26.32 -5.72 5.98
C GLY A 181 27.26 -6.31 4.93
N VAL A 182 27.78 -7.51 5.24
CA VAL A 182 28.59 -8.31 4.31
C VAL A 182 27.78 -9.55 3.97
N MET A 183 27.40 -9.69 2.71
CA MET A 183 26.74 -10.90 2.22
C MET A 183 27.79 -12.00 2.04
N PRO A 184 27.65 -13.17 2.68
CA PRO A 184 28.54 -14.30 2.44
C PRO A 184 28.34 -14.85 1.03
N ASN A 185 29.29 -15.64 0.56
CA ASN A 185 29.13 -16.42 -0.66
C ASN A 185 28.33 -17.69 -0.36
N PHE A 186 27.54 -18.15 -1.32
CA PHE A 186 26.69 -19.34 -1.19
C PHE A 186 27.04 -20.44 -2.20
N ALA A 187 28.25 -20.43 -2.76
CA ALA A 187 28.76 -21.49 -3.63
C ALA A 187 28.86 -22.89 -2.98
N ALA A 188 28.53 -23.00 -1.68
CA ALA A 188 28.38 -24.28 -0.97
C ALA A 188 26.98 -24.90 -1.12
N LEU A 189 26.00 -24.13 -1.61
CA LEU A 189 24.71 -24.66 -2.04
C LEU A 189 24.85 -25.27 -3.44
N GLU A 190 23.98 -26.21 -3.76
CA GLU A 190 23.90 -26.76 -5.10
C GLU A 190 23.38 -25.70 -6.09
N SER A 191 23.81 -25.72 -7.35
CA SER A 191 23.41 -24.71 -8.34
C SER A 191 21.90 -24.61 -8.51
N TYR A 192 21.18 -25.73 -8.44
CA TYR A 192 19.71 -25.69 -8.52
C TYR A 192 19.11 -24.99 -7.29
N GLU A 193 19.61 -25.21 -6.07
CA GLU A 193 19.14 -24.50 -4.86
C GLU A 193 19.37 -22.98 -4.98
N ILE A 194 20.50 -22.58 -5.58
CA ILE A 194 20.81 -21.17 -5.84
C ILE A 194 19.83 -20.58 -6.86
N LEU A 195 19.54 -21.29 -7.96
CA LEU A 195 18.58 -20.79 -8.94
C LEU A 195 17.18 -20.74 -8.34
N GLU A 196 16.74 -21.78 -7.64
CA GLU A 196 15.45 -21.85 -6.94
C GLU A 196 15.25 -20.65 -6.00
N VAL A 197 16.22 -20.34 -5.12
CA VAL A 197 16.08 -19.19 -4.21
C VAL A 197 16.07 -17.86 -4.96
N VAL A 198 16.85 -17.74 -6.04
CA VAL A 198 16.83 -16.56 -6.89
C VAL A 198 15.46 -16.38 -7.55
N LEU A 199 14.85 -17.44 -8.11
CA LEU A 199 13.52 -17.36 -8.70
C LEU A 199 12.46 -17.03 -7.61
N TYR A 200 12.56 -17.67 -6.45
CA TYR A 200 11.70 -17.37 -5.30
C TYR A 200 11.77 -15.89 -4.88
N GLU A 201 12.97 -15.34 -4.74
CA GLU A 201 13.16 -13.94 -4.37
C GLU A 201 12.61 -13.01 -5.45
N ARG A 202 12.81 -13.32 -6.73
CA ARG A 202 12.31 -12.52 -7.84
C ARG A 202 10.79 -12.51 -7.93
N VAL A 203 10.12 -13.65 -7.74
CA VAL A 203 8.65 -13.72 -7.75
C VAL A 203 8.07 -13.13 -6.46
N THR A 204 8.52 -13.64 -5.31
CA THR A 204 7.89 -13.35 -4.01
C THR A 204 8.23 -11.95 -3.49
N HIS A 205 9.44 -11.46 -3.75
CA HIS A 205 9.90 -10.16 -3.27
C HIS A 205 10.03 -9.15 -4.41
N GLY A 206 10.48 -9.60 -5.57
CA GLY A 206 10.59 -8.77 -6.78
C GLY A 206 9.26 -8.44 -7.44
N LEU A 207 8.18 -9.18 -7.13
CA LEU A 207 6.89 -9.08 -7.83
C LEU A 207 7.03 -9.35 -9.33
N GLN A 208 8.03 -10.14 -9.73
CA GLN A 208 8.14 -10.63 -11.10
C GLN A 208 7.06 -11.67 -11.35
N ASP A 209 6.44 -11.62 -12.54
CA ASP A 209 5.54 -12.68 -12.96
C ASP A 209 6.30 -14.01 -13.11
N ALA A 210 5.71 -15.10 -12.61
CA ALA A 210 6.35 -16.41 -12.64
C ALA A 210 6.48 -16.98 -14.06
N SER A 211 5.55 -16.65 -14.97
CA SER A 211 5.63 -17.08 -16.38
C SER A 211 6.86 -16.52 -17.08
N ALA A 212 7.29 -15.30 -16.71
CA ALA A 212 8.51 -14.69 -17.21
C ALA A 212 9.80 -15.45 -16.77
N LEU A 213 9.68 -16.47 -15.93
CA LEU A 213 10.80 -17.28 -15.45
C LEU A 213 10.69 -18.75 -15.88
N GLU A 214 9.70 -19.12 -16.70
CA GLU A 214 9.42 -20.51 -17.10
C GLU A 214 10.64 -21.20 -17.74
N ALA A 215 11.38 -20.51 -18.61
CA ALA A 215 12.59 -21.06 -19.20
C ALA A 215 13.67 -21.42 -18.15
N TYR A 216 13.77 -20.66 -17.06
CA TYR A 216 14.69 -20.99 -15.95
C TYR A 216 14.15 -22.13 -15.08
N VAL A 217 12.83 -22.21 -14.91
CA VAL A 217 12.19 -23.34 -14.23
C VAL A 217 12.48 -24.64 -14.98
N LEU A 218 12.31 -24.64 -16.31
CA LEU A 218 12.64 -25.78 -17.16
C LEU A 218 14.13 -26.14 -17.09
N TRP A 219 15.01 -25.15 -16.92
CA TRP A 219 16.44 -25.42 -16.73
C TRP A 219 16.72 -26.19 -15.43
N ILE A 220 16.05 -25.82 -14.33
CA ILE A 220 16.11 -26.57 -13.06
C ILE A 220 15.60 -27.99 -13.23
N GLU A 221 14.44 -28.14 -13.86
CA GLU A 221 13.79 -29.44 -14.03
C GLU A 221 14.56 -30.39 -14.94
N ALA A 222 15.28 -29.86 -15.94
CA ALA A 222 16.18 -30.65 -16.77
C ALA A 222 17.34 -31.24 -15.96
N GLY A 223 17.75 -30.58 -14.87
CA GLY A 223 18.85 -31.03 -14.01
C GLY A 223 20.24 -30.84 -14.62
N ASP A 224 20.34 -30.17 -15.76
CA ASP A 224 21.58 -29.93 -16.51
C ASP A 224 22.21 -28.55 -16.15
N LEU A 225 22.11 -28.14 -14.88
CA LEU A 225 22.78 -26.92 -14.42
C LEU A 225 24.28 -27.17 -14.26
N PRO A 226 25.13 -26.21 -14.67
CA PRO A 226 26.56 -26.27 -14.35
C PRO A 226 26.79 -26.01 -12.87
N ASP A 227 27.89 -26.54 -12.33
CA ASP A 227 28.35 -26.23 -10.98
C ASP A 227 28.86 -24.77 -10.93
N TRP A 228 28.24 -23.94 -10.11
CA TRP A 228 28.64 -22.54 -9.96
C TRP A 228 29.61 -22.36 -8.80
N GLU A 229 30.85 -22.02 -9.13
CA GLU A 229 31.90 -21.73 -8.15
C GLU A 229 32.07 -20.22 -7.90
N VAL A 230 32.71 -19.88 -6.79
CA VAL A 230 33.12 -18.50 -6.50
C VAL A 230 33.98 -17.95 -7.63
N GLY A 231 33.59 -16.82 -8.18
CA GLY A 231 34.18 -16.18 -9.36
C GLY A 231 33.32 -16.29 -10.62
N VAL A 232 32.20 -17.03 -10.59
CA VAL A 232 31.27 -17.12 -11.72
C VAL A 232 30.77 -15.73 -12.13
N SER A 233 30.70 -15.47 -13.43
CA SER A 233 30.22 -14.20 -13.97
C SER A 233 28.78 -14.33 -14.48
N PRO A 234 28.00 -13.23 -14.51
CA PRO A 234 26.69 -13.23 -15.14
C PRO A 234 26.76 -13.71 -16.60
N GLN A 235 27.82 -13.34 -17.32
CA GLN A 235 28.02 -13.72 -18.73
C GLN A 235 28.25 -15.22 -18.90
N SER A 236 28.95 -15.88 -17.98
CA SER A 236 29.13 -17.34 -18.05
C SER A 236 27.84 -18.08 -17.74
N ILE A 237 27.06 -17.60 -16.78
CA ILE A 237 25.75 -18.20 -16.45
C ILE A 237 24.82 -18.05 -17.66
N PHE A 238 24.78 -16.86 -18.26
CA PHE A 238 23.96 -16.61 -19.45
C PHE A 238 24.38 -17.48 -20.63
N ALA A 239 25.68 -17.68 -20.85
CA ALA A 239 26.18 -18.55 -21.91
C ALA A 239 25.71 -20.00 -21.72
N SER A 240 25.76 -20.54 -20.50
CA SER A 240 25.23 -21.88 -20.19
C SER A 240 23.72 -21.96 -20.36
N PHE A 241 23.00 -20.90 -19.99
CA PHE A 241 21.56 -20.83 -20.22
C PHE A 241 21.22 -20.84 -21.72
N LEU A 242 21.94 -20.08 -22.55
CA LEU A 242 21.76 -20.10 -24.00
C LEU A 242 22.04 -21.48 -24.61
N GLU A 243 23.07 -22.19 -24.14
CA GLU A 243 23.35 -23.56 -24.57
C GLU A 243 22.18 -24.50 -24.20
N PHE A 244 21.62 -24.35 -22.99
CA PHE A 244 20.41 -25.06 -22.59
C PHE A 244 19.22 -24.75 -23.51
N LEU A 245 18.96 -23.48 -23.85
CA LEU A 245 17.88 -23.08 -24.75
C LEU A 245 18.06 -23.67 -26.16
N GLU A 246 19.29 -23.76 -26.67
CA GLU A 246 19.55 -24.40 -27.98
C GLU A 246 19.18 -25.90 -27.97
N MET A 247 19.31 -26.57 -26.83
CA MET A 247 19.00 -27.99 -26.68
C MET A 247 17.54 -28.24 -26.29
N ASN A 248 16.81 -27.23 -25.81
CA ASN A 248 15.45 -27.35 -25.26
C ASN A 248 14.49 -26.38 -25.96
N PRO A 249 13.82 -26.83 -27.05
CA PRO A 249 12.92 -25.98 -27.83
C PRO A 249 11.76 -25.38 -27.02
N GLU A 250 11.23 -26.12 -26.04
CA GLU A 250 10.16 -25.65 -25.16
C GLU A 250 10.63 -24.48 -24.29
N ALA A 251 11.79 -24.61 -23.65
CA ALA A 251 12.37 -23.53 -22.86
C ALA A 251 12.73 -22.32 -23.73
N LYS A 252 13.18 -22.56 -24.97
CA LYS A 252 13.45 -21.49 -25.93
C LYS A 252 12.18 -20.73 -26.32
N GLU A 253 11.08 -21.43 -26.59
CA GLU A 253 9.79 -20.82 -26.91
C GLU A 253 9.30 -19.95 -25.74
N ALA A 254 9.33 -20.48 -24.51
CA ALA A 254 8.95 -19.72 -23.31
C ALA A 254 9.82 -18.48 -23.09
N TYR A 255 11.13 -18.57 -23.36
CA TYR A 255 12.04 -17.44 -23.26
C TYR A 255 11.76 -16.37 -24.33
N GLU A 256 11.51 -16.78 -25.58
CA GLU A 256 11.21 -15.87 -26.69
C GLU A 256 9.86 -15.17 -26.50
N GLU A 257 8.82 -15.87 -26.05
CA GLU A 257 7.50 -15.30 -25.74
C GLU A 257 7.60 -14.18 -24.70
N ASN A 258 8.31 -14.42 -23.59
CA ASN A 258 8.55 -13.40 -22.57
C ASN A 258 9.31 -12.18 -23.13
N LEU A 259 10.30 -12.38 -23.99
CA LEU A 259 11.00 -11.25 -24.63
C LEU A 259 10.07 -10.41 -25.52
N GLU A 260 9.15 -11.07 -26.24
CA GLU A 260 8.14 -10.38 -27.04
C GLU A 260 7.19 -9.57 -26.16
N GLU A 261 6.67 -10.17 -25.09
CA GLU A 261 5.79 -9.49 -24.12
C GLU A 261 6.47 -8.30 -23.44
N ALA A 262 7.74 -8.42 -23.08
CA ALA A 262 8.51 -7.33 -22.47
C ALA A 262 8.80 -6.18 -23.46
N SER A 263 8.72 -6.44 -24.77
CA SER A 263 8.99 -5.47 -25.84
C SER A 263 7.75 -4.78 -26.42
N GLY A 264 6.56 -5.30 -26.13
CA GLY A 264 5.26 -4.81 -26.62
C GLY A 264 4.66 -3.69 -25.78
#